data_AF-H0GTF1-F1
#
_entry.id   AF-H0GTF1-F1
#
_cell.length_a   1.000
_cell.length_b   1.000
_cell.length_c   1.000
_cell.angle_alpha   90.00
_cell.angle_beta   90.00
_cell.angle_gamma   90.00
#
_symmetry.space_group_name_H-M   'P 1'
#
loop_
_entity.id
_entity.type
_entity.pdbx_description
1 polymer ?
#
loop_
_entity_poly.entity_id
_entity_poly.type
_entity_poly.pdbx_seq_one_letter_code
_entity_poly.pdbx_strand_id
1 'polypeptide(L)'
;MSASRKQPKLLKLSREDLIKHQTIERCWSLYQQQQRDRRNTQLELQFKSIQGAMSLLQELSPLLFEAANASEKGKRFPMEMKVPTDFPPDTPWHYHFRKS
;
A
#
# COMPACT_ATOMS: atom_id res chain seq x y z
N MET A 1 21.97 -25.19 1.36
CA MET A 1 23.08 -24.22 1.50
C MET A 1 23.61 -24.29 2.94
N SER A 2 24.91 -24.53 3.16
CA SER A 2 25.49 -24.62 4.51
C SER A 2 26.01 -23.26 5.01
N ALA A 3 25.58 -22.87 6.21
CA ALA A 3 26.04 -21.68 6.94
C ALA A 3 27.34 -21.95 7.74
N SER A 4 27.81 -23.20 7.76
CA SER A 4 29.02 -23.59 8.49
C SER A 4 30.21 -22.74 8.04
N ARG A 5 30.83 -22.04 9.00
CA ARG A 5 32.01 -21.16 8.84
C ARG A 5 31.81 -19.90 7.97
N LYS A 6 30.58 -19.57 7.57
CA LYS A 6 30.27 -18.33 6.80
C LYS A 6 29.67 -17.22 7.66
N GLN A 7 29.17 -17.55 8.85
CA GLN A 7 28.61 -16.56 9.76
C GLN A 7 29.73 -15.90 10.60
N PRO A 8 29.73 -14.57 10.73
CA PRO A 8 30.65 -13.87 11.61
C PRO A 8 30.31 -14.16 13.08
N LYS A 9 31.20 -13.72 13.99
CA LYS A 9 30.90 -13.72 15.42
C LYS A 9 29.68 -12.83 15.71
N LEU A 10 28.93 -13.17 16.75
CA LEU A 10 27.79 -12.38 17.18
C LEU A 10 28.22 -10.95 17.57
N LEU A 11 27.40 -9.98 17.18
CA LEU A 11 27.61 -8.58 17.53
C LEU A 11 27.47 -8.41 19.05
N LYS A 12 28.53 -7.89 19.69
CA LYS A 12 28.51 -7.52 21.10
C LYS A 12 28.39 -5.99 21.19
N LEU A 13 27.38 -5.52 21.90
CA LEU A 13 27.13 -4.10 22.13
C LEU A 13 27.47 -3.74 23.57
N SER A 14 27.93 -2.51 23.78
CA SER A 14 27.98 -1.93 25.12
C SER A 14 26.56 -1.78 25.67
N ARG A 15 26.42 -1.60 26.99
CA ARG A 15 25.10 -1.35 27.59
C ARG A 15 24.43 -0.11 26.99
N GLU A 16 25.20 0.96 26.79
CA GLU A 16 24.69 2.21 26.24
C GLU A 16 24.24 2.04 24.78
N ASP A 17 25.03 1.36 23.96
CA ASP A 17 24.67 1.14 22.56
C ASP A 17 23.49 0.19 22.40
N LEU A 18 23.35 -0.79 23.31
CA LEU A 18 22.15 -1.63 23.36
C LEU A 18 20.90 -0.80 23.67
N ILE A 19 20.97 0.11 24.64
CA ILE A 19 19.85 1.02 24.97
C ILE A 19 19.51 1.92 23.78
N LYS A 20 20.52 2.48 23.10
CA LYS A 20 20.31 3.28 21.87
C LYS A 20 19.62 2.46 20.78
N HIS A 21 20.11 1.24 20.53
CA HIS A 21 19.51 0.33 19.56
C HIS A 21 18.04 0.03 19.89
N GLN A 22 17.74 -0.35 21.13
CA GLN A 22 16.36 -0.60 21.58
C GLN A 22 15.46 0.62 21.42
N THR A 23 15.99 1.81 21.67
CA THR A 23 15.25 3.07 21.51
C THR A 23 14.94 3.34 20.03
N ILE A 24 15.93 3.17 19.14
CA ILE A 24 15.74 3.31 17.69
C ILE A 24 14.67 2.33 17.19
N GLU A 25 14.76 1.06 17.56
CA GLU A 25 13.78 0.03 17.19
C GLU A 25 12.38 0.34 17.72
N ARG A 26 12.28 0.84 18.95
CA ARG A 26 11.00 1.25 19.54
C ARG A 26 10.40 2.44 18.79
N CYS A 27 11.19 3.46 18.49
CA CYS A 27 10.76 4.61 17.70
C CYS A 27 10.29 4.19 16.29
N TRP A 28 11.04 3.31 15.63
CA TRP A 28 10.65 2.77 14.32
C TRP A 28 9.34 1.99 14.39
N SER A 29 9.17 1.14 15.41
CA SER A 29 7.94 0.38 15.61
C SER A 29 6.72 1.28 15.81
N LEU A 30 6.87 2.35 16.61
CA LEU A 30 5.82 3.35 16.83
C LEU A 30 5.49 4.11 15.54
N TYR A 31 6.51 4.52 14.78
CA TYR A 31 6.32 5.16 13.48
C TYR A 31 5.54 4.26 12.52
N GLN A 32 5.92 2.98 12.41
CA GLN A 32 5.23 2.04 11.52
C GLN A 32 3.78 1.78 11.93
N GLN A 33 3.50 1.77 13.23
CA GLN A 33 2.12 1.73 13.75
C GLN A 33 1.34 2.96 13.29
N GLN A 34 1.87 4.17 13.50
CA GLN A 34 1.21 5.41 13.08
C GLN A 34 0.96 5.43 11.57
N GLN A 35 1.91 4.97 10.75
CA GLN A 35 1.75 4.89 9.30
C GLN A 35 0.65 3.90 8.90
N ARG A 36 0.52 2.78 9.60
CA ARG A 36 -0.58 1.82 9.39
C ARG A 36 -1.92 2.43 9.76
N ASP A 37 -2.00 3.08 10.92
CA ASP A 37 -3.24 3.67 11.41
C ASP A 37 -3.71 4.78 10.46
N ARG A 38 -2.79 5.63 9.98
CA ARG A 38 -3.07 6.64 8.94
C ARG A 38 -3.63 6.03 7.66
N ARG A 39 -3.05 4.92 7.16
CA ARG A 39 -3.57 4.23 5.96
C ARG A 39 -4.96 3.64 6.21
N ASN A 40 -5.19 3.06 7.38
CA ASN A 40 -6.48 2.48 7.75
C ASN A 40 -7.57 3.55 7.86
N THR A 41 -7.28 4.68 8.51
CA THR A 41 -8.22 5.83 8.57
C THR A 41 -8.55 6.32 7.17
N GLN A 42 -7.57 6.41 6.27
CA GLN A 42 -7.83 6.81 4.88
C GLN A 42 -8.75 5.82 4.15
N LEU A 43 -8.53 4.51 4.31
CA LEU A 43 -9.40 3.46 3.73
C LEU A 43 -10.82 3.54 4.29
N GLU A 44 -10.97 3.80 5.59
CA GLU A 44 -12.28 3.97 6.23
C GLU A 44 -13.02 5.20 5.68
N LEU A 45 -12.33 6.33 5.51
CA LEU A 45 -12.92 7.53 4.92
C LEU A 45 -13.35 7.32 3.47
N GLN A 46 -12.52 6.64 2.67
CA GLN A 46 -12.86 6.27 1.30
C GLN A 46 -14.11 5.38 1.25
N PHE A 47 -14.18 4.38 2.13
CA PHE A 47 -15.33 3.50 2.23
C PHE A 47 -16.61 4.26 2.59
N LYS A 48 -16.57 5.13 3.62
CA LYS A 48 -17.73 5.96 4.00
C LYS A 48 -18.18 6.86 2.85
N SER A 49 -17.24 7.44 2.11
CA SER A 49 -17.56 8.27 0.95
C SER A 49 -18.22 7.45 -0.17
N ILE A 50 -17.73 6.24 -0.45
CA ILE A 50 -18.33 5.33 -1.45
C ILE A 50 -19.76 4.94 -1.03
N GLN A 51 -19.97 4.60 0.25
CA GLN A 51 -21.29 4.28 0.77
C GLN A 51 -22.27 5.44 0.60
N GLY A 52 -21.88 6.66 0.99
CA GLY A 52 -22.73 7.84 0.84
C GLY A 52 -23.09 8.11 -0.62
N ALA A 53 -22.14 7.96 -1.54
CA ALA A 53 -22.38 8.13 -2.98
C ALA A 53 -23.34 7.05 -3.53
N MET A 54 -23.20 5.80 -3.10
CA MET A 54 -24.07 4.71 -3.52
C MET A 54 -25.50 4.87 -2.99
N SER A 55 -25.68 5.31 -1.73
CA SER A 55 -27.00 5.63 -1.19
C SER A 55 -27.69 6.74 -1.99
N LEU A 56 -26.97 7.83 -2.30
CA LEU A 56 -27.48 8.91 -3.14
C LEU A 56 -27.89 8.40 -4.54
N LEU A 57 -27.04 7.56 -5.15
CA LEU A 57 -27.30 7.02 -6.48
C LEU A 57 -28.56 6.14 -6.48
N GLN A 58 -28.77 5.36 -5.43
CA GLN A 58 -29.96 4.52 -5.26
C GLN A 58 -31.25 5.34 -5.17
N GLU A 59 -31.22 6.47 -4.46
CA GLU A 59 -32.36 7.39 -4.32
C GLU A 59 -32.69 8.10 -5.64
N LEU A 60 -31.66 8.54 -6.39
CA LEU A 60 -31.84 9.33 -7.61
C LEU A 60 -32.13 8.47 -8.85
N SER A 61 -31.43 7.34 -9.01
CA SER A 61 -31.54 6.49 -10.20
C SER A 61 -31.24 5.01 -9.88
N PRO A 62 -32.29 4.21 -9.62
CA PRO A 62 -32.13 2.79 -9.32
C PRO A 62 -31.41 2.01 -10.42
N LEU A 63 -31.60 2.37 -11.70
CA LEU A 63 -30.95 1.72 -12.84
C LEU A 63 -29.43 1.94 -12.84
N LEU A 64 -28.97 3.16 -12.56
CA LEU A 64 -27.54 3.45 -12.47
C LEU A 64 -26.90 2.81 -11.23
N PHE A 65 -27.65 2.74 -10.12
CA PHE A 65 -27.21 2.03 -8.92
C PHE A 65 -27.00 0.54 -9.19
N GLU A 66 -27.94 -0.12 -9.86
CA GLU A 66 -27.81 -1.54 -10.24
C GLU A 66 -26.58 -1.77 -11.13
N ALA A 67 -26.39 -0.91 -12.14
CA ALA A 67 -25.23 -0.97 -13.03
C ALA A 67 -23.90 -0.78 -12.28
N ALA A 68 -23.85 0.15 -11.32
CA ALA A 68 -22.67 0.41 -10.51
C ALA A 68 -22.37 -0.72 -9.50
N ASN A 69 -23.40 -1.40 -8.99
CA ASN A 69 -23.27 -2.49 -8.02
C ASN A 69 -23.06 -3.87 -8.67
N ALA A 70 -22.83 -3.92 -9.99
CA ALA A 70 -22.55 -5.15 -10.70
C ALA A 70 -21.25 -5.82 -10.20
N SER A 71 -21.24 -7.16 -10.19
CA SER A 71 -20.07 -7.91 -9.70
C SER A 71 -18.85 -7.70 -10.60
N GLU A 72 -17.74 -7.22 -10.03
CA GLU A 72 -16.46 -7.06 -10.74
C GLU A 72 -15.67 -8.38 -10.83
N LYS A 73 -16.34 -9.53 -10.79
CA LYS A 73 -15.68 -10.85 -10.82
C LYS A 73 -14.88 -11.00 -12.11
N GLY A 74 -13.58 -11.23 -11.97
CA GLY A 74 -12.66 -11.39 -13.10
C GLY A 74 -12.00 -10.08 -13.55
N LYS A 75 -12.33 -8.94 -12.96
CA LYS A 75 -11.58 -7.69 -13.15
C LYS A 75 -10.16 -7.85 -12.66
N ARG A 76 -9.20 -7.40 -13.47
CA ARG A 76 -7.76 -7.46 -13.18
C ARG A 76 -7.18 -6.06 -13.29
N PHE A 77 -6.08 -5.83 -12.58
CA PHE A 77 -5.28 -4.64 -12.82
C PHE A 77 -4.64 -4.71 -14.21
N PRO A 78 -4.60 -3.60 -14.95
CA PRO A 78 -3.93 -3.55 -16.25
C PRO A 78 -2.42 -3.76 -16.08
N MET A 79 -1.79 -4.45 -17.03
CA MET A 79 -0.34 -4.76 -16.96
C MET A 79 0.53 -3.51 -17.11
N GLU A 80 -0.03 -2.46 -17.72
CA GLU A 80 0.59 -1.17 -17.91
C GLU A 80 0.74 -0.40 -16.59
N MET A 81 -0.05 -0.73 -15.56
CA MET A 81 0.08 -0.16 -14.22
C MET A 81 1.22 -0.85 -13.46
N LYS A 82 2.44 -0.40 -13.76
CA LYS A 82 3.68 -0.96 -13.21
C LYS A 82 3.89 -0.59 -11.73
N VAL A 83 4.65 -1.42 -11.03
CA VAL A 83 5.18 -1.10 -9.70
C VAL A 83 6.19 0.05 -9.83
N PRO A 84 6.18 1.05 -8.92
CA PRO A 84 7.15 2.14 -8.92
C PRO A 84 8.60 1.64 -8.87
N THR A 85 9.49 2.37 -9.53
CA THR A 85 10.94 2.10 -9.59
C THR A 85 11.70 3.24 -8.91
N ASP A 86 12.90 2.96 -8.40
CA ASP A 86 13.72 3.96 -7.69
C ASP A 86 14.18 5.10 -8.62
N PHE A 87 14.40 4.81 -9.91
CA PHE A 87 14.76 5.77 -10.94
C PHE A 87 13.80 5.68 -12.13
N PRO A 88 13.41 6.82 -12.72
CA PRO A 88 12.50 6.80 -13.86
C PRO A 88 13.17 6.19 -15.11
N PRO A 89 12.38 5.64 -16.05
CA PRO A 89 12.87 5.23 -17.35
C PRO A 89 13.18 6.44 -18.26
N ASP A 90 13.91 6.22 -19.35
CA ASP A 90 14.24 7.27 -20.35
C ASP A 90 13.00 7.98 -20.90
N THR A 91 11.91 7.23 -21.08
CA THR A 91 10.59 7.77 -21.45
C THR A 91 9.64 7.61 -20.27
N PRO A 92 9.42 8.64 -19.44
CA PRO A 92 8.62 8.54 -18.22
C PRO A 92 7.12 8.34 -18.50
N TRP A 93 6.65 8.75 -19.68
CA TRP A 93 5.25 8.66 -20.06
C TRP A 93 5.07 8.40 -21.55
N HIS A 94 4.17 7.47 -21.89
CA HIS A 94 3.82 7.18 -23.29
C HIS A 94 2.50 7.88 -23.63
N TYR A 95 2.57 8.95 -24.44
CA TYR A 95 1.38 9.70 -24.87
C TYR A 95 0.53 8.95 -25.91
N HIS A 96 1.18 8.12 -26.73
CA HIS A 96 0.51 7.35 -27.77
C HIS A 96 0.24 5.93 -27.28
N PHE A 97 -1.04 5.55 -27.25
CA PHE A 97 -1.48 4.20 -26.90
C PHE A 97 -2.57 3.74 -27.88
N ARG A 98 -2.68 2.43 -28.08
CA ARG A 98 -3.81 1.85 -28.83
C ARG A 98 -4.96 1.63 -27.87
N LYS A 99 -6.18 2.00 -28.29
CA LYS A 99 -7.38 1.72 -27.51
C LYS A 99 -7.69 0.23 -27.66
N SER A 100 -7.60 -0.52 -26.57
CA SER A 100 -8.00 -1.94 -26.47
C SER A 100 -9.52 -2.05 -26.34
#